data_AF-A0A963Q8F7-F1
#
_entry.id   AF-A0A963Q8F7-F1
#
_cell.length_a   1.000
_cell.length_b   1.000
_cell.length_c   1.000
_cell.angle_alpha   90.00
_cell.angle_beta   90.00
_cell.angle_gamma   90.00
#
_symmetry.space_group_name_H-M   'P 1'
#
loop_
_entity.id
_entity.type
_entity.pdbx_description
1 polymer ?
#
loop_
_entity_poly.entity_id
_entity_poly.type
_entity_poly.pdbx_seq_one_letter_code
_entity_poly.pdbx_strand_id
1 'polypeptide(L)'
;DGLCILPGTHSKWAWIRDGRVTTFRSYMTGELYALLSQQSLLARTIDTQAAFDADAFGLGLARAGQGGGLLHNAFSARTLSLFARMDAGPLASYLSGLVIGEELRAQDVQAAARVTVIGSPSLTARYALAFDRLGIPTHRMGAEASWAGLHALSHHLPHRTPSP
;
A
#
# COMPACT_ATOMS: atom_id res chain seq x y z
N ASP A 1 -18.44 -10.15 4.09
CA ASP A 1 -18.33 -8.71 3.77
C ASP A 1 -17.03 -8.11 4.27
N GLY A 2 -16.50 -7.14 3.55
CA GLY A 2 -15.32 -6.40 4.00
C GLY A 2 -14.57 -5.71 2.87
N LEU A 3 -13.42 -5.15 3.22
CA LEU A 3 -12.51 -4.52 2.29
C LEU A 3 -11.22 -5.33 2.20
N CYS A 4 -10.84 -5.73 0.99
CA CYS A 4 -9.56 -6.34 0.70
C CYS A 4 -8.67 -5.35 -0.04
N ILE A 5 -7.40 -5.29 0.35
CA ILE A 5 -6.36 -4.56 -0.36
C ILE A 5 -5.21 -5.50 -0.72
N LEU A 6 -4.77 -5.43 -1.97
CA LEU A 6 -3.64 -6.19 -2.50
C LEU A 6 -2.56 -5.20 -2.94
N PRO A 7 -1.72 -4.72 -2.01
CA PRO A 7 -0.71 -3.74 -2.34
C PRO A 7 0.40 -4.35 -3.21
N GLY A 8 1.00 -3.52 -4.07
CA GLY A 8 2.09 -3.90 -4.97
C GLY A 8 2.48 -2.73 -5.87
N THR A 9 3.14 -3.02 -7.00
CA THR A 9 3.42 -2.02 -8.06
C THR A 9 2.17 -1.22 -8.39
N HIS A 10 1.05 -1.94 -8.56
CA HIS A 10 -0.28 -1.36 -8.51
C HIS A 10 -1.03 -1.96 -7.33
N SER A 11 -1.53 -1.15 -6.42
CA SER A 11 -2.40 -1.56 -5.33
C SER A 11 -3.82 -1.77 -5.84
N LYS A 12 -4.49 -2.82 -5.38
CA LYS A 12 -5.87 -3.15 -5.75
C LYS A 12 -6.75 -3.12 -4.52
N TRP A 13 -7.86 -2.42 -4.59
CA TRP A 13 -8.89 -2.36 -3.55
C TRP A 13 -10.13 -3.07 -4.04
N ALA A 14 -10.68 -3.97 -3.23
CA ALA A 14 -11.90 -4.71 -3.54
C ALA A 14 -12.86 -4.67 -2.35
N TRP A 15 -14.02 -4.05 -2.56
CA TRP A 15 -15.14 -4.12 -1.62
C TRP A 15 -15.94 -5.39 -1.88
N ILE A 16 -16.20 -6.16 -0.82
CA ILE A 16 -16.90 -7.44 -0.89
C ILE A 16 -18.19 -7.35 -0.08
N ARG A 17 -19.32 -7.66 -0.73
CA ARG A 17 -20.65 -7.78 -0.11
C ARG A 17 -21.32 -9.06 -0.62
N ASP A 18 -21.86 -9.87 0.28
CA ASP A 18 -22.58 -11.12 -0.04
C ASP A 18 -21.79 -12.05 -0.98
N GLY A 19 -20.49 -12.19 -0.72
CA GLY A 19 -19.58 -13.03 -1.51
C GLY A 19 -19.24 -12.47 -2.90
N ARG A 20 -19.60 -11.23 -3.21
CA ARG A 20 -19.37 -10.58 -4.51
C ARG A 20 -18.49 -9.35 -4.36
N VAL A 21 -17.61 -9.13 -5.33
CA VAL A 21 -16.87 -7.86 -5.45
C VAL A 21 -17.83 -6.80 -6.00
N THR A 22 -18.13 -5.77 -5.21
CA THR A 22 -19.05 -4.68 -5.60
C THR A 22 -18.33 -3.45 -6.11
N THR A 23 -17.07 -3.25 -5.73
CA THR A 23 -16.26 -2.14 -6.19
C THR A 23 -14.81 -2.58 -6.26
N PHE A 24 -14.12 -2.19 -7.33
CA PHE A 24 -12.71 -2.45 -7.54
C PHE A 24 -11.99 -1.17 -7.99
N ARG A 25 -10.86 -0.86 -7.36
CA ARG A 25 -10.05 0.33 -7.71
C ARG A 25 -8.56 -0.04 -7.73
N SER A 26 -7.85 0.51 -8.71
CA SER A 26 -6.40 0.32 -8.86
C SER A 26 -5.67 1.63 -8.63
N TYR A 27 -4.54 1.57 -7.94
CA TYR A 27 -3.65 2.70 -7.68
C TYR A 27 -2.21 2.35 -8.05
N MET A 28 -1.52 3.22 -8.76
CA MET A 28 -0.13 3.00 -9.19
C MET A 28 0.89 3.36 -8.09
N THR A 29 0.58 3.08 -6.83
CA THR A 29 1.32 3.59 -5.67
C THR A 29 2.74 3.06 -5.59
N GLY A 30 2.94 1.77 -5.81
CA GLY A 30 4.28 1.17 -5.84
C GLY A 30 5.11 1.66 -7.03
N GLU A 31 4.48 1.81 -8.19
CA GLU A 31 5.12 2.36 -9.39
C GLU A 31 5.54 3.81 -9.20
N LEU A 32 4.65 4.68 -8.68
CA LEU A 32 5.00 6.07 -8.41
C LEU A 32 6.07 6.19 -7.32
N TYR A 33 6.04 5.35 -6.28
CA TYR A 33 7.14 5.29 -5.31
C TYR A 33 8.48 4.99 -6.00
N ALA A 34 8.52 3.98 -6.87
CA ALA A 34 9.74 3.61 -7.59
C ALA A 34 10.23 4.74 -8.52
N LEU A 35 9.33 5.32 -9.33
CA LEU A 35 9.66 6.43 -10.22
C LEU A 35 10.17 7.65 -9.45
N LEU A 36 9.48 8.03 -8.36
CA LEU A 36 9.88 9.18 -7.55
C LEU A 36 11.22 8.94 -6.85
N SER A 37 11.41 7.77 -6.24
CA SER A 37 12.63 7.45 -5.47
C SER A 37 13.86 7.14 -6.32
N GLN A 38 13.70 6.77 -7.60
CA GLN A 38 14.82 6.29 -8.43
C GLN A 38 15.00 7.05 -9.75
N GLN A 39 13.94 7.64 -10.30
CA GLN A 39 13.94 8.21 -11.67
C GLN A 39 13.51 9.69 -11.70
N SER A 40 13.40 10.34 -10.54
CA SER A 40 12.98 11.75 -10.44
C SER A 40 14.06 12.62 -9.80
N LEU A 41 13.77 13.92 -9.67
CA LEU A 41 14.61 14.84 -8.89
C LEU A 41 14.84 14.36 -7.44
N LEU A 42 13.87 13.66 -6.84
CA LEU A 42 13.96 13.18 -5.45
C LEU A 42 14.99 12.05 -5.29
N ALA A 43 15.31 11.33 -6.37
CA ALA A 43 16.26 10.22 -6.34
C ALA A 43 17.66 10.63 -5.88
N ARG A 44 18.01 11.91 -6.02
CA ARG A 44 19.30 12.46 -5.53
C ARG A 44 19.37 12.64 -4.02
N THR A 45 18.27 12.43 -3.31
CA THR A 45 18.13 12.69 -1.87
C THR A 45 17.63 11.50 -1.08
N ILE A 46 17.36 10.38 -1.73
CA ILE A 46 16.72 9.20 -1.14
C ILE A 46 17.67 8.02 -1.29
N ASP A 47 17.89 7.31 -0.18
CA ASP A 47 18.54 6.00 -0.21
C ASP A 47 17.47 4.90 -0.11
N THR A 48 17.20 4.23 -1.23
CA THR A 48 16.19 3.15 -1.29
C THR A 48 16.65 1.84 -0.65
N GLN A 49 17.94 1.72 -0.30
CA GLN A 49 18.49 0.54 0.38
C GLN A 49 18.51 0.70 1.91
N ALA A 50 18.17 1.90 2.41
CA ALA A 50 18.10 2.15 3.83
C ALA A 50 17.05 1.26 4.53
N ALA A 51 17.32 0.96 5.80
CA ALA A 51 16.37 0.25 6.65
C ALA A 51 15.05 1.02 6.77
N PHE A 52 13.96 0.27 6.96
CA PHE A 52 12.65 0.88 7.16
C PHE A 52 12.61 1.68 8.48
N ASP A 53 12.14 2.93 8.38
CA ASP A 53 11.99 3.86 9.48
C ASP A 53 10.49 4.16 9.67
N ALA A 54 9.92 3.63 10.75
CA ALA A 54 8.49 3.73 11.03
C ALA A 54 8.05 5.17 11.38
N ASP A 55 8.92 5.97 11.97
CA ASP A 55 8.61 7.35 12.36
C ASP A 55 8.59 8.25 11.12
N ALA A 56 9.60 8.14 10.27
CA ALA A 56 9.64 8.85 8.99
C ALA A 56 8.46 8.45 8.08
N PHE A 57 8.13 7.16 8.03
CA PHE A 57 6.92 6.67 7.36
C PHE A 57 5.65 7.34 7.91
N GLY A 58 5.54 7.44 9.22
CA GLY A 58 4.44 8.14 9.90
C GLY A 58 4.33 9.62 9.54
N LEU A 59 5.46 10.32 9.45
CA LEU A 59 5.51 11.72 8.99
C LEU A 59 5.05 11.84 7.53
N GLY A 60 5.41 10.88 6.67
CA GLY A 60 4.94 10.81 5.29
C GLY A 60 3.42 10.65 5.19
N LEU A 61 2.86 9.72 5.96
CA LEU A 61 1.41 9.53 6.06
C LEU A 61 0.70 10.81 6.50
N ALA A 62 1.22 11.49 7.52
CA ALA A 62 0.66 12.74 8.01
C ALA A 62 0.74 13.84 6.93
N ARG A 63 1.83 13.90 6.15
CA ARG A 63 2.00 14.89 5.08
C ARG A 63 0.93 14.75 4.00
N ALA A 64 0.56 13.53 3.61
CA ALA A 64 -0.51 13.31 2.63
C ALA A 64 -1.85 13.95 3.05
N GLY A 65 -2.09 14.10 4.36
CA GLY A 65 -3.26 14.77 4.91
C GLY A 65 -3.26 16.29 4.84
N GLN A 66 -2.14 16.95 4.50
CA GLN A 66 -1.97 18.41 4.61
C GLN A 66 -2.45 19.20 3.38
N GLY A 67 -3.13 18.56 2.42
CA GLY A 67 -3.64 19.22 1.20
C GLY A 67 -2.62 19.27 0.05
N GLY A 68 -2.96 19.95 -1.05
CA GLY A 68 -2.08 20.12 -2.23
C GLY A 68 -1.93 18.91 -3.15
N GLY A 69 -2.31 17.70 -2.70
CA GLY A 69 -2.23 16.46 -3.45
C GLY A 69 -0.79 15.97 -3.69
N LEU A 70 -0.67 14.79 -4.33
CA LEU A 70 0.60 14.09 -4.46
C LEU A 70 1.74 14.94 -5.08
N LEU A 71 1.47 15.72 -6.13
CA LEU A 71 2.51 16.51 -6.79
C LEU A 71 3.11 17.58 -5.87
N HIS A 72 2.27 18.24 -5.06
CA HIS A 72 2.72 19.19 -4.06
C HIS A 72 3.42 18.47 -2.89
N ASN A 73 2.80 17.40 -2.38
CA ASN A 73 3.27 16.72 -1.19
C ASN A 73 4.59 15.99 -1.42
N ALA A 74 4.78 15.31 -2.55
CA ALA A 74 6.02 14.60 -2.86
C ALA A 74 7.24 15.56 -2.88
N PHE A 75 7.06 16.82 -3.28
CA PHE A 75 8.15 17.81 -3.28
C PHE A 75 8.66 18.12 -1.86
N SER A 76 7.86 17.88 -0.82
CA SER A 76 8.31 18.06 0.57
C SER A 76 9.53 17.20 0.93
N ALA A 77 9.67 16.00 0.34
CA ALA A 77 10.84 15.15 0.54
C ALA A 77 12.14 15.87 0.11
N ARG A 78 12.09 16.60 -1.01
CA ARG A 78 13.21 17.44 -1.47
C ARG A 78 13.49 18.57 -0.50
N THR A 79 12.46 19.26 -0.01
CA THR A 79 12.64 20.37 0.94
C THR A 79 13.23 19.92 2.27
N LEU A 80 12.81 18.75 2.79
CA LEU A 80 13.35 18.18 4.03
C LEU A 80 14.85 17.90 3.90
N SER A 81 15.27 17.31 2.77
CA SER A 81 16.69 17.08 2.49
C SER A 81 17.46 18.39 2.34
N LEU A 82 16.96 19.35 1.54
CA LEU A 82 17.63 20.63 1.27
C LEU A 82 17.90 21.45 2.53
N PHE A 83 16.98 21.41 3.49
CA PHE A 83 17.11 22.13 4.76
C PHE A 83 17.69 21.26 5.89
N ALA A 84 18.30 20.11 5.56
CA ALA A 84 18.88 19.18 6.52
C ALA A 84 17.93 18.81 7.68
N ARG A 85 16.64 18.66 7.37
CA ARG A 85 15.58 18.30 8.32
C ARG A 85 15.33 16.79 8.37
N MET A 86 15.86 16.03 7.41
CA MET A 86 15.80 14.57 7.35
C MET A 86 16.93 14.03 6.47
N ASP A 87 17.57 12.96 6.94
CA ASP A 87 18.63 12.28 6.19
C ASP A 87 18.09 11.41 5.05
N ALA A 88 18.97 11.01 4.13
CA ALA A 88 18.62 10.26 2.93
C ALA A 88 17.96 8.89 3.20
N GLY A 89 18.35 8.23 4.29
CA GLY A 89 17.80 6.92 4.67
C GLY A 89 16.32 7.00 5.07
N PRO A 90 15.97 7.78 6.13
CA PRO A 90 14.58 7.96 6.53
C PRO A 90 13.67 8.53 5.43
N LEU A 91 14.21 9.32 4.48
CA LEU A 91 13.45 9.88 3.37
C LEU A 91 12.78 8.83 2.46
N ALA A 92 13.36 7.63 2.32
CA ALA A 92 12.71 6.54 1.58
C ALA A 92 11.42 6.08 2.28
N SER A 93 11.48 5.94 3.60
CA SER A 93 10.32 5.56 4.42
C SER A 93 9.27 6.67 4.45
N TYR A 94 9.70 7.93 4.54
CA TYR A 94 8.84 9.11 4.41
C TYR A 94 8.09 9.13 3.08
N LEU A 95 8.78 8.98 1.95
CA LEU A 95 8.13 8.96 0.64
C LEU A 95 7.16 7.78 0.51
N SER A 96 7.52 6.60 1.04
CA SER A 96 6.64 5.43 1.06
C SER A 96 5.36 5.71 1.87
N GLY A 97 5.47 6.36 3.03
CA GLY A 97 4.33 6.76 3.84
C GLY A 97 3.44 7.77 3.12
N LEU A 98 4.05 8.74 2.44
CA LEU A 98 3.35 9.77 1.69
C LEU A 98 2.49 9.20 0.58
N VAL A 99 3.05 8.36 -0.30
CA VAL A 99 2.28 7.81 -1.43
C VAL A 99 1.17 6.86 -0.97
N ILE A 100 1.40 6.09 0.11
CA ILE A 100 0.37 5.22 0.71
C ILE A 100 -0.71 6.09 1.36
N GLY A 101 -0.35 7.19 2.02
CA GLY A 101 -1.30 8.13 2.59
C GLY A 101 -2.21 8.77 1.55
N GLU A 102 -1.67 9.17 0.39
CA GLU A 102 -2.46 9.69 -0.73
C GLU A 102 -3.44 8.64 -1.28
N GLU A 103 -3.02 7.38 -1.38
CA GLU A 103 -3.90 6.26 -1.76
C GLU A 103 -5.04 6.07 -0.75
N LEU A 104 -4.73 5.98 0.54
CA LEU A 104 -5.71 5.76 1.60
C LEU A 104 -6.75 6.88 1.67
N ARG A 105 -6.33 8.13 1.45
CA ARG A 105 -7.23 9.30 1.45
C ARG A 105 -8.23 9.31 0.30
N ALA A 106 -7.94 8.58 -0.78
CA ALA A 106 -8.86 8.45 -1.90
C ALA A 106 -9.96 7.39 -1.65
N GLN A 107 -9.96 6.74 -0.49
CA GLN A 107 -10.87 5.65 -0.12
C GLN A 107 -11.71 6.01 1.11
N ASP A 108 -12.96 5.57 1.13
CA ASP A 108 -13.81 5.60 2.33
C ASP A 108 -13.52 4.37 3.22
N VAL A 109 -12.33 4.36 3.82
CA VAL A 109 -11.86 3.22 4.61
C VAL A 109 -12.61 3.04 5.92
N GLN A 110 -13.26 4.10 6.44
CA GLN A 110 -14.01 4.06 7.70
C GLN A 110 -15.33 3.27 7.56
N ALA A 111 -15.84 3.09 6.34
CA ALA A 111 -16.97 2.20 6.08
C ALA A 111 -16.65 0.70 6.27
N ALA A 112 -15.37 0.34 6.48
CA ALA A 112 -14.94 -1.03 6.73
C ALA A 112 -14.68 -1.27 8.22
N ALA A 113 -15.34 -2.28 8.81
CA ALA A 113 -15.07 -2.70 10.19
C ALA A 113 -13.67 -3.34 10.37
N ARG A 114 -13.11 -3.89 9.29
CA ARG A 114 -11.77 -4.50 9.22
C ARG A 114 -11.30 -4.53 7.77
N VAL A 115 -9.98 -4.39 7.57
CA VAL A 115 -9.35 -4.49 6.24
C VAL A 115 -8.46 -5.73 6.15
N THR A 116 -8.63 -6.52 5.10
CA THR A 116 -7.73 -7.65 4.78
C THR A 116 -6.63 -7.16 3.84
N VAL A 117 -5.37 -7.24 4.27
CA VAL A 117 -4.20 -6.77 3.50
C VAL A 117 -3.42 -7.98 3.00
N ILE A 118 -3.38 -8.18 1.68
CA ILE A 118 -2.86 -9.40 1.05
C ILE A 118 -1.61 -9.10 0.24
N GLY A 119 -0.45 -9.67 0.59
CA GLY A 119 0.77 -9.45 -0.16
C GLY A 119 2.03 -9.86 0.59
N SER A 120 3.18 -9.29 0.21
CA SER A 120 4.46 -9.59 0.87
C SER A 120 4.47 -9.14 2.33
N PRO A 121 5.24 -9.80 3.22
CA PRO A 121 5.30 -9.43 4.64
C PRO A 121 5.69 -7.97 4.88
N SER A 122 6.65 -7.44 4.13
CA SER A 122 7.10 -6.06 4.27
C SER A 122 6.03 -5.05 3.87
N LEU A 123 5.34 -5.29 2.74
CA LEU A 123 4.34 -4.36 2.24
C LEU A 123 3.05 -4.42 3.05
N THR A 124 2.61 -5.62 3.43
CA THR A 124 1.46 -5.78 4.33
C THR A 124 1.68 -5.13 5.69
N ALA A 125 2.92 -5.14 6.22
CA ALA A 125 3.26 -4.44 7.46
C ALA A 125 3.14 -2.91 7.34
N ARG A 126 3.58 -2.32 6.22
CA ARG A 126 3.46 -0.86 5.98
C ARG A 126 2.01 -0.41 5.89
N TYR A 127 1.17 -1.16 5.18
CA TYR A 127 -0.25 -0.87 5.12
C TYR A 127 -0.94 -1.08 6.47
N ALA A 128 -0.59 -2.13 7.21
CA ALA A 128 -1.10 -2.32 8.57
C ALA A 128 -0.74 -1.16 9.49
N LEU A 129 0.49 -0.66 9.45
CA LEU A 129 0.91 0.54 10.18
C LEU A 129 0.13 1.79 9.76
N ALA A 130 -0.20 1.93 8.48
CA ALA A 130 -1.00 3.05 7.99
C ALA A 130 -2.46 2.98 8.48
N PHE A 131 -3.07 1.79 8.46
CA PHE A 131 -4.43 1.59 8.97
C PHE A 131 -4.53 1.69 10.50
N ASP A 132 -3.49 1.27 11.23
CA ASP A 132 -3.41 1.42 12.69
C ASP A 132 -3.50 2.89 13.11
N ARG A 133 -2.82 3.79 12.37
CA ARG A 133 -2.95 5.25 12.57
C ARG A 133 -4.34 5.81 12.28
N LEU A 134 -5.17 5.09 11.53
CA LEU A 134 -6.57 5.42 11.27
C LEU A 134 -7.54 4.74 12.24
N GLY A 135 -7.03 3.95 13.20
CA GLY A 135 -7.84 3.17 14.13
C GLY A 135 -8.57 2.00 13.47
N ILE A 136 -8.12 1.54 12.29
CA ILE A 136 -8.79 0.50 11.51
C ILE A 136 -8.08 -0.85 11.71
N PRO A 137 -8.75 -1.87 12.25
CA PRO A 137 -8.15 -3.20 12.41
C PRO A 137 -7.78 -3.81 11.05
N THR A 138 -6.62 -4.48 11.01
CA THR A 138 -6.17 -5.19 9.81
C THR A 138 -5.98 -6.68 10.05
N HIS A 139 -6.25 -7.47 9.01
CA HIS A 139 -5.90 -8.88 8.92
C HIS A 139 -4.94 -9.07 7.76
N ARG A 140 -3.70 -9.49 8.05
CA ARG A 140 -2.66 -9.67 7.03
C ARG A 140 -2.67 -11.09 6.50
N MET A 141 -2.56 -11.24 5.19
CA MET A 141 -2.42 -12.53 4.52
C MET A 141 -1.27 -12.48 3.50
N GLY A 142 -0.55 -13.58 3.37
CA GLY A 142 0.48 -13.79 2.36
C GLY A 142 0.00 -14.63 1.19
N ALA A 143 0.88 -15.51 0.72
CA ALA A 143 0.63 -16.38 -0.44
C ALA A 143 -0.51 -17.39 -0.21
N GLU A 144 -0.84 -17.71 1.04
CA GLU A 144 -1.94 -18.58 1.43
C GLU A 144 -3.29 -18.12 0.88
N ALA A 145 -3.48 -16.82 0.63
CA ALA A 145 -4.69 -16.30 -0.02
C ALA A 145 -4.86 -16.86 -1.44
N SER A 146 -3.76 -16.92 -2.22
CA SER A 146 -3.77 -17.48 -3.57
C SER A 146 -4.02 -18.98 -3.56
N TRP A 147 -3.39 -19.71 -2.64
CA TRP A 147 -3.59 -21.15 -2.47
C TRP A 147 -5.04 -21.48 -2.11
N ALA A 148 -5.61 -20.75 -1.15
CA ALA A 148 -7.02 -20.91 -0.74
C ALA A 148 -7.97 -20.65 -1.92
N GLY A 149 -7.70 -19.60 -2.72
CA GLY A 149 -8.49 -19.28 -3.91
C GLY A 149 -8.43 -20.39 -4.97
N LEU A 150 -7.23 -20.87 -5.31
CA LEU A 150 -7.05 -21.97 -6.26
C LEU A 150 -7.71 -23.27 -5.78
N HIS A 151 -7.56 -23.58 -4.49
CA HIS A 151 -8.21 -24.75 -3.89
C HIS A 151 -9.74 -24.63 -3.97
N ALA A 152 -10.31 -23.46 -3.65
CA ALA A 152 -11.76 -23.22 -3.77
C ALA A 152 -12.25 -23.38 -5.23
N LEU A 153 -11.49 -22.85 -6.20
CA LEU A 153 -11.82 -23.01 -7.62
C LEU A 153 -11.75 -24.48 -8.07
N SER A 154 -10.83 -25.27 -7.52
CA SER A 154 -10.67 -26.68 -7.91
C SER A 154 -11.93 -27.51 -7.63
N HIS A 155 -12.67 -27.20 -6.57
CA HIS A 155 -13.96 -27.82 -6.23
C HIS A 155 -15.09 -27.45 -7.20
N HIS A 156 -14.87 -26.52 -8.13
CA HIS A 156 -15.84 -26.08 -9.13
C HIS A 156 -15.40 -26.43 -10.56
N LEU A 157 -14.22 -27.03 -10.71
CA LEU A 157 -13.77 -27.57 -11.99
C LEU A 157 -14.37 -28.97 -12.18
N PRO A 158 -14.89 -29.31 -13.37
CA PRO A 158 -15.35 -30.66 -13.64
C PRO A 158 -14.18 -31.63 -13.50
N HIS A 159 -14.40 -32.76 -12.83
CA HIS A 159 -13.41 -33.84 -12.77
C HIS A 159 -13.08 -34.28 -14.20
N ARG A 160 -11.88 -33.95 -14.66
CA ARG A 160 -11.34 -34.55 -15.89
C ARG A 160 -11.09 -36.02 -15.58
N THR A 161 -11.99 -36.89 -16.04
CA THR A 161 -11.65 -38.31 -16.18
C THR A 161 -10.41 -38.39 -17.06
N PRO A 162 -9.31 -39.02 -16.60
CA PRO A 162 -8.15 -39.21 -17.45
C PRO A 162 -8.58 -39.99 -18.70
N SER A 163 -8.22 -39.48 -19.89
CA SER A 163 -8.37 -40.25 -21.13
C SER A 163 -7.50 -41.51 -21.03
N PRO A 164 -8.00 -42.66 -21.50
CA PRO A 164 -7.29 -43.93 -21.46
C PRO A 164 -5.99 -43.92 -22.26
#